data_AF-A0A7X8UTL0-F1
#
_entry.id   AF-A0A7X8UTL0-F1
#
_cell.length_a   1.000
_cell.length_b   1.000
_cell.length_c   1.000
_cell.angle_alpha   90.00
_cell.angle_beta   90.00
_cell.angle_gamma   90.00
#
_symmetry.space_group_name_H-M   'P 1'
#
loop_
_entity.id
_entity.type
_entity.pdbx_description
1 polymer ?
#
loop_
_entity_poly.entity_id
_entity_poly.type
_entity_poly.pdbx_seq_one_letter_code
_entity_poly.pdbx_strand_id
1 'polypeptide(L)'
;FGWSRHLCGERMPADMEFMDIRRGTDVEFGQSVYEPFGIATLEPLTFGGICVVSSASGSVGFVHKVIGDNEVPNVLVADYTQLDKGRWTDKKLLAIDRCQRESMEARTAEQVARKLLMRLPGDEHAIESLLKSGYDLARQMSWDVVAGQYLLPAIDALFRKPNAAEAGAA
;
A
#
# COMPACT_ATOMS: atom_id res chain seq x y z
N PHE A 1 -9.37 -4.15 -18.27
CA PHE A 1 -8.37 -4.82 -17.41
C PHE A 1 -7.69 -6.04 -18.04
N GLY A 2 -7.88 -6.37 -19.33
CA GLY A 2 -7.11 -7.45 -19.98
C GLY A 2 -7.39 -8.88 -19.49
N TRP A 3 -8.15 -9.04 -18.40
CA TRP A 3 -8.49 -10.32 -17.79
C TRP A 3 -9.83 -10.83 -18.29
N SER A 4 -9.79 -11.73 -19.26
CA SER A 4 -10.98 -12.42 -19.80
C SER A 4 -10.54 -13.68 -20.51
N ARG A 5 -11.38 -14.71 -20.57
CA ARG A 5 -11.07 -15.95 -21.31
C ARG A 5 -10.71 -15.69 -22.78
N HIS A 6 -11.35 -14.67 -23.39
CA HIS A 6 -11.02 -14.25 -24.75
C HIS A 6 -9.55 -13.81 -24.92
N LEU A 7 -8.95 -13.18 -23.90
CA LEU A 7 -7.57 -12.69 -23.94
C LEU A 7 -6.57 -13.67 -23.32
N CYS A 8 -6.97 -14.43 -22.30
CA CYS A 8 -6.13 -15.35 -21.55
C CYS A 8 -6.16 -16.80 -22.09
N GLY A 9 -7.10 -17.10 -22.99
CA GLY A 9 -7.26 -18.39 -23.65
C GLY A 9 -8.12 -19.40 -22.86
N GLU A 10 -8.37 -20.54 -23.49
CA GLU A 10 -9.33 -21.56 -23.05
C GLU A 10 -8.99 -22.26 -21.73
N ARG A 11 -7.77 -22.06 -21.19
CA ARG A 11 -7.40 -22.56 -19.85
C ARG A 11 -8.00 -21.73 -18.73
N MET A 12 -8.42 -20.50 -19.01
CA MET A 12 -9.15 -19.68 -18.04
C MET A 12 -10.59 -20.22 -17.93
N PRO A 13 -11.07 -20.56 -16.72
CA PRO A 13 -12.48 -20.90 -16.50
C PRO A 13 -13.42 -19.82 -17.04
N ALA A 14 -14.58 -20.23 -17.58
CA ALA A 14 -15.53 -19.29 -18.19
C ALA A 14 -16.13 -18.30 -17.19
N ASP A 15 -16.19 -18.72 -15.93
CA ASP A 15 -16.75 -18.03 -14.78
C ASP A 15 -15.71 -17.28 -13.95
N MET A 16 -14.44 -17.27 -14.36
CA MET A 16 -13.40 -16.54 -13.64
C MET A 16 -13.59 -15.02 -13.79
N GLU A 17 -13.61 -14.33 -12.66
CA GLU A 17 -13.78 -12.89 -12.55
C GLU A 17 -12.45 -12.19 -12.27
N PHE A 18 -12.44 -10.85 -12.38
CA PHE A 18 -11.29 -10.05 -11.99
C PHE A 18 -10.97 -10.21 -10.48
N MET A 19 -12.00 -10.43 -9.65
CA MET A 19 -11.85 -10.63 -8.21
C MET A 19 -11.07 -11.91 -7.87
N ASP A 20 -11.12 -12.92 -8.73
CA ASP A 20 -10.41 -14.17 -8.49
C ASP A 20 -8.89 -14.00 -8.58
N ILE A 21 -8.41 -13.00 -9.34
CA ILE A 21 -6.99 -12.60 -9.29
C ILE A 21 -6.63 -12.19 -7.86
N ARG A 22 -7.42 -11.30 -7.26
CA ARG A 22 -7.16 -10.78 -5.90
C ARG A 22 -7.24 -11.88 -4.85
N ARG A 23 -8.18 -12.81 -5.00
CA ARG A 23 -8.34 -13.98 -4.12
C ARG A 23 -7.15 -14.95 -4.22
N GLY A 24 -6.64 -15.17 -5.43
CA GLY A 24 -5.52 -16.08 -5.68
C GLY A 24 -4.13 -15.45 -5.58
N THR A 25 -4.03 -14.20 -5.12
CA THR A 25 -2.76 -13.47 -5.05
C THR A 25 -2.11 -13.64 -3.68
N ASP A 26 -1.00 -14.38 -3.62
CA ASP A 26 -0.16 -14.45 -2.43
C ASP A 26 0.61 -13.14 -2.19
N VAL A 27 1.07 -12.50 -3.27
CA VAL A 27 1.89 -11.29 -3.23
C VAL A 27 1.54 -10.34 -4.37
N GLU A 28 1.35 -9.07 -4.04
CA GLU A 28 1.07 -7.99 -5.00
C GLU A 28 2.15 -6.91 -4.90
N PHE A 29 2.73 -6.56 -6.05
CA PHE A 29 3.80 -5.56 -6.13
C PHE A 29 3.28 -4.23 -6.69
N GLY A 30 3.28 -3.19 -5.87
CA GLY A 30 3.06 -1.80 -6.28
C GLY A 30 4.36 -1.03 -6.20
N GLN A 31 5.20 -1.12 -7.22
CA GLN A 31 6.55 -0.53 -7.25
C GLN A 31 6.62 0.76 -8.08
N SER A 32 5.50 1.47 -8.20
CA SER A 32 5.42 2.74 -8.89
C SER A 32 6.39 3.75 -8.26
N VAL A 33 7.07 4.51 -9.11
CA VAL A 33 7.96 5.63 -8.70
C VAL A 33 7.17 6.85 -8.23
N TYR A 34 5.87 6.90 -8.54
CA TYR A 34 4.90 7.84 -8.02
C TYR A 34 3.50 7.28 -8.28
N GLU A 35 2.61 7.38 -7.29
CA GLU A 35 1.21 6.99 -7.42
C GLU A 35 0.38 7.82 -6.41
N PRO A 36 -0.58 8.67 -6.86
CA PRO A 36 -1.31 9.59 -5.98
C PRO A 36 -2.00 8.92 -4.79
N PHE A 37 -2.58 7.74 -4.99
CA PHE A 37 -3.10 6.92 -3.91
C PHE A 37 -2.74 5.46 -4.09
N GLY A 38 -3.08 4.83 -5.22
CA GLY A 38 -2.65 3.44 -5.47
C GLY A 38 -3.34 2.41 -4.59
N ILE A 39 -4.68 2.40 -4.59
CA ILE A 39 -5.46 1.41 -3.83
C ILE A 39 -5.34 -0.01 -4.38
N ALA A 40 -5.10 -0.15 -5.70
CA ALA A 40 -5.10 -1.43 -6.39
C ALA A 40 -4.11 -2.43 -5.77
N THR A 41 -2.95 -1.98 -5.30
CA THR A 41 -1.95 -2.85 -4.67
C THR A 41 -2.42 -3.39 -3.32
N LEU A 42 -3.37 -2.73 -2.66
CA LEU A 42 -3.91 -3.14 -1.36
C LEU A 42 -5.15 -4.04 -1.48
N GLU A 43 -5.72 -4.21 -2.68
CA GLU A 43 -6.94 -5.01 -2.89
C GLU A 43 -6.81 -6.47 -2.44
N PRO A 44 -5.65 -7.16 -2.61
CA PRO A 44 -5.46 -8.52 -2.10
C PRO A 44 -5.43 -8.65 -0.58
N LEU A 45 -5.29 -7.56 0.19
CA LEU A 45 -5.21 -7.62 1.66
C LEU A 45 -6.39 -8.38 2.26
N THR A 46 -7.60 -8.13 1.76
CA THR A 46 -8.83 -8.76 2.26
C THR A 46 -8.82 -10.29 2.10
N PHE A 47 -7.98 -10.81 1.21
CA PHE A 47 -7.80 -12.24 0.94
C PHE A 47 -6.50 -12.80 1.52
N GLY A 48 -5.78 -12.03 2.33
CA GLY A 48 -4.54 -12.44 2.98
C GLY A 48 -3.28 -12.20 2.17
N GLY A 49 -3.38 -11.63 0.97
CA GLY A 49 -2.21 -11.32 0.14
C GLY A 49 -1.24 -10.36 0.83
N ILE A 50 0.05 -10.50 0.51
CA ILE A 50 1.12 -9.61 0.97
C ILE A 50 1.30 -8.49 -0.06
N CYS A 51 1.10 -7.24 0.37
CA CYS A 51 1.24 -6.06 -0.46
C CYS A 51 2.64 -5.46 -0.30
N VAL A 52 3.44 -5.53 -1.35
CA VAL A 52 4.76 -4.90 -1.43
C VAL A 52 4.62 -3.56 -2.13
N VAL A 53 4.54 -2.49 -1.34
CA VAL A 53 4.25 -1.13 -1.80
C VAL A 53 5.50 -0.26 -1.75
N SER A 54 5.73 0.51 -2.79
CA SER A 54 6.74 1.58 -2.80
C SER A 54 6.36 2.66 -1.78
N SER A 55 7.33 3.15 -1.02
CA SER A 55 7.18 4.33 -0.14
C SER A 55 6.69 5.59 -0.87
N ALA A 56 6.86 5.64 -2.20
CA ALA A 56 6.37 6.73 -3.05
C ALA A 56 4.88 6.64 -3.38
N SER A 57 4.19 5.57 -2.96
CA SER A 57 2.74 5.42 -3.12
C SER A 57 1.96 6.17 -2.04
N GLY A 58 0.95 6.95 -2.44
CA GLY A 58 0.10 7.69 -1.50
C GLY A 58 -0.65 6.81 -0.50
N SER A 59 -0.93 5.55 -0.83
CA SER A 59 -1.59 4.59 0.06
C SER A 59 -0.77 4.24 1.29
N VAL A 60 0.55 4.38 1.25
CA VAL A 60 1.44 4.10 2.39
C VAL A 60 1.12 5.01 3.58
N GLY A 61 0.76 6.27 3.32
CA GLY A 61 0.32 7.19 4.37
C GLY A 61 -0.96 6.71 5.08
N PHE A 62 -1.89 6.10 4.34
CA PHE A 62 -3.10 5.54 4.94
C PHE A 62 -2.81 4.26 5.72
N VAL A 63 -1.97 3.39 5.19
CA VAL A 63 -1.51 2.18 5.90
C VAL A 63 -0.86 2.56 7.23
N HIS A 64 0.06 3.54 7.25
CA HIS A 64 0.70 4.00 8.49
C HIS A 64 -0.28 4.61 9.50
N LYS A 65 -1.34 5.30 9.05
CA LYS A 65 -2.39 5.78 9.97
C LYS A 65 -3.12 4.64 10.67
N VAL A 66 -3.28 3.49 10.01
CA VAL A 66 -3.98 2.34 10.54
C VAL A 66 -3.07 1.50 11.45
N ILE A 67 -1.84 1.22 11.03
CA ILE A 67 -0.93 0.34 11.78
C ILE A 67 -0.06 1.08 12.80
N GLY A 68 0.06 2.41 12.69
CA GLY A 68 0.99 3.22 13.47
C GLY A 68 2.45 2.85 13.17
N ASP A 69 3.23 2.69 14.24
CA ASP A 69 4.64 2.26 14.18
C ASP A 69 4.81 0.73 14.14
N ASN A 70 3.71 -0.03 14.11
CA ASN A 70 3.76 -1.49 14.11
C ASN A 70 4.10 -2.02 12.71
N GLU A 71 4.88 -3.10 12.66
CA GLU A 71 4.98 -3.92 11.45
C GLU A 71 3.82 -4.91 11.39
N VAL A 72 3.22 -5.08 10.21
CA VAL A 72 2.19 -6.08 9.93
C VAL A 72 2.67 -7.06 8.86
N PRO A 73 2.27 -8.34 8.91
CA PRO A 73 2.78 -9.34 7.97
C PRO A 73 2.32 -9.08 6.52
N ASN A 74 1.09 -8.59 6.33
CA ASN A 74 0.50 -8.38 5.01
C ASN A 74 1.02 -7.16 4.24
N VAL A 75 1.84 -6.29 4.84
CA VAL A 75 2.36 -5.11 4.13
C VAL A 75 3.87 -5.00 4.29
N LEU A 76 4.56 -4.82 3.16
CA LEU A 76 5.97 -4.48 3.08
C LEU A 76 6.12 -3.16 2.34
N VAL A 77 6.70 -2.16 3.01
CA VAL A 77 7.03 -0.88 2.38
C VAL A 77 8.47 -0.94 1.85
N ALA A 78 8.64 -0.74 0.56
CA ALA A 78 9.93 -0.61 -0.12
C ALA A 78 10.32 0.87 -0.22
N ASP A 79 11.33 1.28 0.56
CA ASP A 79 11.87 2.63 0.51
C ASP A 79 13.19 2.67 -0.28
N TYR A 80 13.08 2.98 -1.58
CA TYR A 80 14.22 3.19 -2.47
C TYR A 80 14.89 4.56 -2.27
N THR A 81 14.29 5.41 -1.44
CA THR A 81 14.80 6.73 -1.07
C THR A 81 15.42 6.74 0.33
N GLN A 82 15.61 5.57 0.95
CA GLN A 82 16.21 5.47 2.26
C GLN A 82 17.69 5.86 2.21
N LEU A 83 18.00 7.06 2.70
CA LEU A 83 19.33 7.63 2.69
C LEU A 83 19.91 7.73 4.10
N ASP A 84 21.19 7.39 4.26
CA ASP A 84 21.94 7.55 5.52
C ASP A 84 21.86 9.01 6.01
N LYS A 85 21.16 9.24 7.13
CA LYS A 85 20.99 10.58 7.70
C LYS A 85 22.35 11.26 7.94
N GLY A 86 22.48 12.51 7.50
CA GLY A 86 23.69 13.32 7.69
C GLY A 86 24.80 13.11 6.64
N ARG A 87 24.65 12.17 5.70
CA ARG A 87 25.65 11.92 4.65
C ARG A 87 25.38 12.68 3.34
N TRP A 88 24.12 13.05 3.12
CA TRP A 88 23.63 13.60 1.87
C TRP A 88 23.42 15.12 1.96
N THR A 89 23.83 15.80 0.91
CA THR A 89 23.55 17.22 0.66
C THR A 89 22.84 17.33 -0.67
N ASP A 90 22.12 18.43 -0.93
CA ASP A 90 21.42 18.65 -2.21
C ASP A 90 22.34 18.44 -3.41
N LYS A 91 23.58 18.94 -3.32
CA LYS A 91 24.60 18.73 -4.36
C LYS A 91 24.94 17.26 -4.59
N LYS A 92 25.01 16.44 -3.53
CA LYS A 92 25.24 14.98 -3.66
C LYS A 92 24.03 14.26 -4.21
N LEU A 93 22.82 14.67 -3.83
CA LEU A 93 21.57 14.10 -4.35
C LEU A 93 21.45 14.34 -5.86
N LEU A 94 21.70 15.57 -6.30
CA LEU A 94 21.70 15.93 -7.73
C LEU A 94 22.84 15.27 -8.52
N ALA A 95 23.87 14.79 -7.85
CA ALA A 95 25.01 14.11 -8.45
C ALA A 95 24.90 12.58 -8.40
N ILE A 96 23.79 12.02 -7.93
CA ILE A 96 23.58 10.56 -7.93
C ILE A 96 23.66 10.06 -9.37
N ASP A 97 24.67 9.24 -9.63
CA ASP A 97 24.84 8.59 -10.92
C ASP A 97 24.06 7.27 -10.99
N ARG A 98 24.08 6.66 -12.18
CA ARG A 98 23.40 5.39 -12.44
C ARG A 98 23.90 4.25 -11.54
N CYS A 99 25.21 4.15 -11.33
CA CYS A 99 25.82 3.07 -10.56
C CYS A 99 25.43 3.17 -9.08
N GLN A 100 25.45 4.39 -8.54
CA GLN A 100 25.00 4.67 -7.18
C GLN A 100 23.52 4.35 -7.02
N ARG A 101 22.67 4.80 -7.96
CA ARG A 101 21.24 4.51 -7.95
C ARG A 101 20.97 3.00 -8.00
N GLU A 102 21.56 2.28 -8.95
CA GLU A 102 21.41 0.83 -9.09
C GLU A 102 21.87 0.08 -7.83
N SER A 103 22.96 0.52 -7.19
CA SER A 103 23.43 -0.07 -5.93
C SER A 103 22.45 0.14 -4.78
N MET A 104 21.82 1.32 -4.70
CA MET A 104 20.81 1.64 -3.69
C MET A 104 19.53 0.84 -3.94
N GLU A 105 19.06 0.81 -5.19
CA GLU A 105 17.87 0.05 -5.60
C GLU A 105 18.05 -1.45 -5.33
N ALA A 106 19.20 -2.02 -5.71
CA ALA A 106 19.50 -3.42 -5.47
C ALA A 106 19.53 -3.77 -3.98
N ARG A 107 20.11 -2.90 -3.14
CA ARG A 107 20.14 -3.10 -1.68
C ARG A 107 18.74 -3.12 -1.09
N THR A 108 17.89 -2.14 -1.42
CA THR A 108 16.51 -2.10 -0.94
C THR A 108 15.73 -3.31 -1.45
N ALA A 109 15.86 -3.67 -2.73
CA ALA A 109 15.20 -4.83 -3.31
C ALA A 109 15.61 -6.14 -2.61
N GLU A 110 16.89 -6.32 -2.31
CA GLU A 110 17.38 -7.50 -1.57
C GLU A 110 16.79 -7.58 -0.17
N GLN A 111 16.74 -6.45 0.56
CA GLN A 111 16.15 -6.40 1.90
C GLN A 111 14.66 -6.74 1.87
N VAL A 112 13.91 -6.17 0.92
CA VAL A 112 12.49 -6.45 0.73
C VAL A 112 12.26 -7.91 0.35
N ALA A 113 13.06 -8.46 -0.57
CA ALA A 113 12.96 -9.86 -0.98
C ALA A 113 13.21 -10.82 0.20
N ARG A 114 14.23 -10.55 1.03
CA ARG A 114 14.49 -11.34 2.24
C ARG A 114 13.31 -11.28 3.21
N LYS A 115 12.75 -10.08 3.46
CA LYS A 115 11.56 -9.92 4.32
C LYS A 115 10.34 -10.65 3.75
N LEU A 116 10.12 -10.57 2.43
CA LEU A 116 9.03 -11.24 1.76
C LEU A 116 9.15 -12.77 1.88
N LEU A 117 10.32 -13.33 1.62
CA LEU A 117 10.57 -14.77 1.76
C LEU A 117 10.29 -15.29 3.17
N MET A 118 10.58 -14.49 4.20
CA MET A 118 10.26 -14.85 5.60
C MET A 118 8.77 -14.77 5.93
N ARG A 119 7.97 -14.05 5.13
CA ARG A 119 6.54 -13.81 5.38
C ARG A 119 5.62 -14.64 4.49
N LEU A 120 6.13 -15.18 3.39
CA LEU A 120 5.38 -16.07 2.52
C LEU A 120 4.85 -17.26 3.32
N PRO A 121 3.56 -17.61 3.18
CA PRO A 121 2.99 -18.72 3.92
C PRO A 121 3.58 -20.05 3.42
N GLY A 122 4.11 -20.85 4.35
CA GLY A 122 4.65 -22.18 4.06
C GLY A 122 3.63 -23.31 4.27
N ASP A 123 2.53 -23.03 4.96
CA ASP A 123 1.48 -23.99 5.30
C ASP A 123 0.09 -23.31 5.40
N GLU A 124 -0.95 -24.13 5.51
CA GLU A 124 -2.36 -23.70 5.62
C GLU A 124 -2.59 -22.76 6.81
N HIS A 125 -1.90 -23.00 7.94
CA HIS A 125 -2.07 -22.19 9.13
C HIS A 125 -1.52 -20.77 8.95
N ALA A 126 -0.38 -20.63 8.26
CA ALA A 126 0.17 -19.35 7.87
C ALA A 126 -0.76 -18.61 6.90
N ILE A 127 -1.40 -19.32 5.95
CA ILE A 127 -2.41 -18.74 5.05
C ILE A 127 -3.61 -18.20 5.85
N GLU A 128 -4.18 -19.00 6.75
CA GLU A 128 -5.31 -18.57 7.59
C GLU A 128 -4.97 -17.36 8.46
N SER A 129 -3.75 -17.33 9.02
CA SER A 129 -3.25 -16.21 9.81
C SER A 129 -3.17 -14.94 8.97
N LEU A 130 -2.59 -15.01 7.77
CA LEU A 130 -2.49 -13.90 6.84
C LEU A 130 -3.87 -13.43 6.35
N LEU A 131 -4.79 -14.35 6.08
CA LEU A 131 -6.17 -14.03 5.71
C LEU A 131 -6.86 -13.23 6.80
N LYS A 132 -6.74 -13.67 8.06
CA LYS A 132 -7.34 -12.97 9.20
C LYS A 132 -6.73 -11.58 9.40
N SER A 133 -5.40 -11.48 9.47
CA SER A 133 -4.74 -10.19 9.69
C SER A 133 -4.94 -9.22 8.52
N GLY A 134 -4.96 -9.75 7.29
CA GLY A 134 -5.22 -8.98 6.07
C GLY A 134 -6.65 -8.44 6.03
N TYR A 135 -7.65 -9.27 6.37
CA TYR A 135 -9.04 -8.84 6.48
C TYR A 135 -9.22 -7.77 7.57
N ASP A 136 -8.66 -7.97 8.76
CA ASP A 136 -8.75 -7.02 9.87
C ASP A 136 -8.10 -5.67 9.53
N LEU A 137 -7.01 -5.70 8.76
CA LEU A 137 -6.34 -4.51 8.25
C LEU A 137 -7.17 -3.81 7.16
N ALA A 138 -7.64 -4.55 6.15
CA ALA A 138 -8.43 -4.02 5.04
C ALA A 138 -9.75 -3.39 5.52
N ARG A 139 -10.39 -3.98 6.54
CA ARG A 139 -11.63 -3.45 7.13
C ARG A 139 -11.44 -2.06 7.73
N GLN A 140 -10.26 -1.75 8.27
CA GLN A 140 -9.94 -0.42 8.78
C GLN A 140 -9.65 0.61 7.68
N MET A 141 -9.52 0.14 6.43
CA MET A 141 -9.33 0.95 5.24
C MET A 141 -10.54 0.92 4.30
N SER A 142 -11.72 0.55 4.82
CA SER A 142 -12.94 0.44 4.01
C SER A 142 -13.51 1.80 3.61
N TRP A 143 -14.39 1.80 2.61
CA TRP A 143 -15.13 3.00 2.22
C TRP A 143 -16.00 3.58 3.34
N ASP A 144 -16.54 2.75 4.23
CA ASP A 144 -17.29 3.24 5.39
C ASP A 144 -16.40 4.05 6.33
N VAL A 145 -15.17 3.57 6.56
CA VAL A 145 -14.18 4.30 7.37
C VAL A 145 -13.78 5.59 6.67
N VAL A 146 -13.47 5.54 5.37
CA VAL A 146 -13.08 6.73 4.59
C VAL A 146 -14.20 7.77 4.59
N ALA A 147 -15.44 7.34 4.30
CA ALA A 147 -16.61 8.23 4.29
C ALA A 147 -16.88 8.82 5.66
N GLY A 148 -16.91 7.98 6.71
CA GLY A 148 -17.26 8.40 8.06
C GLY A 148 -16.20 9.27 8.75
N GLN A 149 -14.92 9.01 8.50
CA GLN A 149 -13.83 9.71 9.21
C GLN A 149 -13.25 10.90 8.43
N TYR A 150 -13.37 10.92 7.10
CA TYR A 150 -12.74 11.95 6.27
C TYR A 150 -13.75 12.76 5.46
N LEU A 151 -14.63 12.10 4.70
CA LEU A 151 -15.53 12.80 3.77
C LEU A 151 -16.65 13.55 4.49
N LEU A 152 -17.45 12.86 5.31
CA LEU A 152 -18.60 13.47 5.99
C LEU A 152 -18.18 14.59 6.95
N PRO A 153 -17.12 14.45 7.77
CA PRO A 153 -16.66 15.55 8.61
C PRO A 153 -16.20 16.78 7.82
N ALA A 154 -15.57 16.58 6.66
CA ALA A 154 -15.16 17.69 5.80
C ALA A 154 -16.37 18.41 5.19
N ILE A 155 -17.39 17.67 4.77
CA ILE A 155 -18.66 18.24 4.29
C ILE A 155 -19.34 19.03 5.42
N ASP A 156 -19.47 18.45 6.62
CA ASP A 156 -20.07 19.12 7.77
C ASP A 156 -19.35 20.41 8.14
N ALA A 157 -18.01 20.42 8.07
CA ALA A 157 -17.20 21.61 8.35
C ALA A 157 -17.47 22.75 7.35
N LEU A 158 -17.74 22.45 6.08
CA LEU A 158 -18.08 23.46 5.07
C LEU A 158 -19.45 24.12 5.32
N PHE A 159 -20.38 23.40 5.94
CA PHE A 159 -21.74 23.89 6.21
C PHE A 159 -21.94 24.45 7.62
N ARG A 160 -20.97 24.30 8.52
CA ARG A 160 -20.98 25.01 9.81
C ARG A 160 -20.80 26.51 9.57
N LYS A 161 -21.84 27.30 9.84
CA LYS A 161 -21.72 28.77 9.90
C LYS A 161 -20.65 29.12 10.94
N PRO A 162 -19.71 30.04 10.65
CA PRO A 162 -18.80 30.54 11.66
C PRO A 162 -19.63 31.11 12.81
N ASN A 163 -19.35 30.66 14.03
CA ASN A 163 -20.04 31.19 15.20
C ASN A 163 -19.74 32.69 15.29
N ALA A 164 -20.78 33.51 15.46
CA ALA A 164 -20.68 34.96 15.59
C ALA A 164 -19.79 35.43 16.77
N ALA A 165 -19.35 34.52 17.64
CA ALA A 165 -18.41 34.77 18.73
C ALA A 165 -16.95 34.96 18.27
N GLU A 166 -16.55 34.48 17.08
CA GLU A 166 -15.18 34.65 16.56
C GLU A 166 -15.02 35.89 15.66
N ALA A 167 -16.13 36.50 15.23
CA ALA A 167 -16.12 37.70 14.38
C ALA A 167 -16.02 39.02 15.14
N GLY A 168 -15.95 38.99 16.48
CA GLY A 168 -15.92 40.17 17.35
C GLY A 168 -14.58 40.50 18.00
N ALA A 169 -13.49 39.83 17.61
CA ALA A 169 -12.17 39.97 18.22
C ALA A 169 -11.04 40.35 17.25
N ALA A 170 -11.37 40.99 16.13
CA ALA A 170 -10.38 41.57 15.20
C ALA A 170 -10.60 43.08 15.05
#